data_AF-A0A2E9EU94-F1
#
_entry.id   AF-A0A2E9EU94-F1
#
_cell.length_a   1.000
_cell.length_b   1.000
_cell.length_c   1.000
_cell.angle_alpha   90.00
_cell.angle_beta   90.00
_cell.angle_gamma   90.00
#
_symmetry.space_group_name_H-M   'P 1'
#
loop_
_entity.id
_entity.type
_entity.pdbx_description
1 polymer ?
#
loop_
_entity_poly.entity_id
_entity_poly.type
_entity_poly.pdbx_seq_one_letter_code
_entity_poly.pdbx_strand_id
1 'polypeptide(L)' 'NTTPVPNGAKGRVVGDSKKYNEAAQEVMSKYSIETNDLYNFAKNNWEKVGRKADVHFTIEGSKALAKLVVQSIKKKLENN' A
#
# COMPACT_ATOMS: atom_id res chain seq x y z
N ASN A 1 3.08 3.82 1.45
CA ASN A 1 3.20 3.94 -0.03
C ASN A 1 1.85 3.55 -0.66
N THR A 2 1.64 3.77 -1.96
CA THR A 2 0.39 3.34 -2.64
C THR A 2 0.42 1.84 -2.94
N THR A 3 -0.72 1.25 -3.33
CA THR A 3 -0.88 -0.20 -3.53
C THR A 3 -0.85 -0.60 -5.02
N PRO A 4 -0.66 -1.89 -5.37
CA PRO A 4 -0.54 -2.34 -6.75
C PRO A 4 -1.78 -2.05 -7.62
N VAL A 5 -1.55 -1.82 -8.91
CA VAL A 5 -2.62 -1.88 -9.93
C VAL A 5 -2.73 -3.32 -10.40
N PRO A 6 -3.86 -4.02 -10.22
CA PRO A 6 -4.02 -5.38 -10.68
C PRO A 6 -4.20 -5.44 -12.19
N ASN A 7 -3.86 -6.58 -12.78
CA ASN A 7 -4.10 -6.84 -14.20
C ASN A 7 -5.58 -6.66 -14.57
N GLY A 8 -5.84 -5.97 -15.68
CA GLY A 8 -7.18 -5.73 -16.21
C GLY A 8 -7.94 -4.54 -15.59
N ALA A 9 -7.33 -3.79 -14.65
CA ALA A 9 -7.96 -2.59 -14.09
C ALA A 9 -8.20 -1.53 -15.17
N LYS A 10 -9.47 -1.18 -15.40
CA LYS A 10 -9.87 -0.20 -16.41
C LYS A 10 -9.32 1.20 -16.08
N GLY A 11 -8.72 1.85 -17.07
CA GLY A 11 -8.20 3.22 -16.93
C GLY A 11 -7.01 3.33 -15.96
N ARG A 12 -6.28 2.24 -15.73
CA ARG A 12 -5.07 2.18 -14.90
C ARG A 12 -3.99 1.37 -15.61
N VAL A 13 -2.73 1.70 -15.34
CA VAL A 13 -1.58 1.05 -15.97
C VAL A 13 -0.87 0.18 -14.95
N VAL A 14 -0.72 -1.11 -15.27
CA VAL A 14 0.02 -2.06 -14.42
C VAL A 14 1.48 -1.62 -14.34
N GLY A 15 2.03 -1.57 -13.12
CA GLY A 15 3.41 -1.18 -12.87
C GLY A 15 3.60 0.31 -12.54
N ASP A 16 2.64 1.19 -12.87
CA ASP A 16 2.78 2.62 -12.57
C ASP A 16 2.85 2.92 -11.07
N SER A 17 2.10 2.18 -10.25
CA SER A 17 2.20 2.33 -8.79
C SER A 17 3.59 2.02 -8.24
N LYS A 18 4.38 1.16 -8.90
CA LYS A 18 5.78 0.93 -8.53
C LYS A 18 6.63 2.18 -8.79
N LYS A 19 6.53 2.77 -9.99
CA LYS A 19 7.27 3.99 -10.37
C LYS A 19 6.96 5.15 -9.43
N TYR A 20 5.68 5.35 -9.09
CA TYR A 20 5.28 6.41 -8.16
C TYR A 20 5.77 6.15 -6.74
N ASN A 21 5.79 4.89 -6.30
CA ASN A 21 6.34 4.53 -5.00
C ASN A 21 7.86 4.75 -4.93
N GLU A 22 8.60 4.48 -6.00
CA GLU A 22 10.04 4.76 -6.10
C GLU A 22 10.32 6.26 -6.01
N ALA A 23 9.61 7.08 -6.78
CA ALA A 23 9.73 8.54 -6.71
C ALA A 23 9.35 9.10 -5.32
N ALA A 24 8.29 8.57 -4.70
CA ALA A 24 7.91 8.94 -3.34
C ALA A 24 8.98 8.53 -2.31
N GLN A 25 9.60 7.36 -2.48
CA GLN A 25 10.64 6.87 -1.57
C GLN A 25 11.85 7.82 -1.52
N GLU A 26 12.25 8.40 -2.65
CA GLU A 26 13.34 9.38 -2.70
C GLU A 26 13.05 10.59 -1.80
N VAL A 27 11.84 11.15 -1.90
CA VAL A 27 11.40 12.28 -1.08
C VAL A 27 11.31 11.90 0.39
N MET A 28 10.66 10.77 0.70
CA MET A 28 10.50 10.31 2.08
C MET A 28 11.85 10.06 2.76
N SER A 29 12.81 9.48 2.04
CA SER A 29 14.17 9.23 2.54
C SER A 29 14.92 10.53 2.81
N LYS A 30 14.81 11.52 1.91
CA LYS A 30 15.45 12.84 2.06
C LYS A 30 15.05 13.56 3.35
N TYR A 31 13.82 13.37 3.81
CA TYR A 31 13.28 14.03 5.00
C TYR A 31 13.15 13.10 6.21
N SER A 32 13.74 11.90 6.16
CA SER A 32 13.64 10.89 7.23
C SER A 32 12.20 10.57 7.63
N ILE A 33 11.28 10.59 6.67
CA ILE A 33 9.87 10.27 6.87
C ILE A 33 9.68 8.78 6.66
N GLU A 34 9.24 8.07 7.69
CA GLU A 34 8.93 6.66 7.58
C GLU A 34 7.70 6.41 6.70
N THR A 35 7.78 5.37 5.89
CA THR A 35 6.68 4.94 5.02
C THR A 35 6.15 3.59 5.49
N ASN A 36 4.83 3.51 5.70
CA ASN A 36 4.15 2.22 5.89
C ASN A 36 4.04 1.49 4.54
N ASP A 37 4.66 0.32 4.43
CA ASP A 37 4.75 -0.47 3.20
C ASP A 37 3.50 -1.33 2.96
N LEU A 38 2.42 -0.66 2.57
CA LEU A 38 1.17 -1.30 2.18
C LEU A 38 1.26 -1.94 0.79
N TYR A 39 2.18 -1.46 -0.07
CA TYR A 39 2.38 -2.00 -1.41
C TYR A 39 2.75 -3.48 -1.38
N ASN A 40 3.82 -3.83 -0.66
CA ASN A 40 4.30 -5.22 -0.64
C ASN A 40 3.31 -6.14 0.06
N PHE A 41 2.65 -5.67 1.12
CA PHE A 41 1.55 -6.42 1.74
C PHE A 41 0.44 -6.74 0.73
N ALA A 42 -0.09 -5.72 0.05
CA ALA A 42 -1.17 -5.91 -0.92
C ALA A 42 -0.73 -6.77 -2.11
N LYS A 43 0.49 -6.58 -2.62
CA LYS A 43 1.07 -7.36 -3.72
C LYS A 43 1.14 -8.85 -3.38
N ASN A 44 1.63 -9.18 -2.19
CA ASN A 44 1.83 -10.57 -1.77
C ASN A 44 0.51 -11.27 -1.35
N ASN A 45 -0.57 -10.52 -1.15
CA ASN A 45 -1.83 -11.03 -0.64
C ASN A 45 -3.04 -10.69 -1.53
N TRP A 46 -2.82 -10.26 -2.77
CA TRP A 46 -3.87 -9.62 -3.58
C TRP A 46 -5.12 -10.48 -3.72
N GLU A 47 -4.96 -11.79 -3.93
CA GLU A 47 -6.07 -12.73 -4.08
C GLU A 47 -7.00 -12.76 -2.86
N LYS A 48 -6.49 -12.40 -1.67
CA LYS A 48 -7.24 -12.40 -0.41
C LYS A 48 -7.81 -11.02 -0.06
N VAL A 49 -7.12 -9.95 -0.45
CA VAL A 49 -7.44 -8.58 0.01
C VAL A 49 -8.04 -7.71 -1.07
N GLY A 50 -7.66 -7.93 -2.33
CA GLY A 50 -8.05 -7.14 -3.49
C GLY A 50 -9.24 -7.72 -4.22
N ARG A 51 -9.77 -6.94 -5.18
CA ARG A 51 -10.78 -7.40 -6.13
C ARG A 51 -10.13 -7.74 -7.46
N LYS A 52 -10.78 -8.62 -8.25
CA LYS A 52 -10.29 -8.99 -9.58
C LYS A 52 -10.43 -7.80 -10.54
N ALA A 53 -9.33 -7.42 -11.19
CA ALA A 53 -9.30 -6.33 -12.18
C ALA A 53 -9.88 -4.99 -11.66
N ASP A 54 -9.76 -4.75 -10.34
CA ASP A 54 -10.30 -3.57 -9.68
C ASP A 54 -9.31 -3.14 -8.59
N VAL A 55 -8.94 -1.86 -8.59
CA VAL A 55 -7.96 -1.28 -7.64
C VAL A 55 -8.49 -1.20 -6.20
N HIS A 56 -9.80 -1.43 -5.99
CA HIS A 56 -10.39 -1.42 -4.67
C HIS A 56 -10.21 -2.76 -3.93
N PHE A 57 -10.14 -2.66 -2.60
CA PHE A 57 -10.06 -3.82 -1.71
C PHE A 57 -11.45 -4.39 -1.40
N THR A 58 -11.49 -5.65 -0.95
CA THR A 58 -12.65 -6.20 -0.25
C THR A 58 -12.83 -5.53 1.12
N ILE A 59 -13.93 -5.80 1.80
CA ILE A 59 -14.15 -5.30 3.17
C ILE A 59 -13.07 -5.88 4.10
N GLU A 60 -12.78 -7.17 3.93
CA GLU A 60 -11.79 -7.93 4.68
C GLU A 60 -10.38 -7.43 4.37
N GLY A 61 -10.10 -7.13 3.09
CA GLY A 61 -8.84 -6.53 2.67
C GLY A 61 -8.62 -5.16 3.29
N SER A 62 -9.62 -4.29 3.26
CA SER A 62 -9.56 -2.97 3.91
C SER A 62 -9.27 -3.09 5.41
N LYS A 63 -9.93 -4.04 6.10
CA LYS A 63 -9.64 -4.35 7.52
C LYS A 63 -8.21 -4.85 7.72
N ALA A 64 -7.68 -5.66 6.81
CA ALA A 64 -6.31 -6.16 6.89
C ALA A 64 -5.28 -5.04 6.73
N LEU A 65 -5.45 -4.14 5.75
CA LEU A 65 -4.59 -2.96 5.59
C LEU A 65 -4.70 -2.03 6.80
N ALA A 66 -5.91 -1.83 7.34
CA ALA A 66 -6.11 -0.99 8.53
C ALA A 66 -5.32 -1.48 9.74
N LYS A 67 -5.19 -2.80 9.94
CA LYS A 67 -4.36 -3.36 11.02
C LYS A 67 -2.89 -2.92 10.91
N LEU A 68 -2.32 -2.92 9.71
CA LEU A 68 -0.95 -2.47 9.48
C LEU A 68 -0.78 -0.97 9.76
N VAL A 69 -1.78 -0.17 9.38
CA VAL A 69 -1.81 1.27 9.67
C VAL A 69 -1.86 1.52 11.17
N VAL A 70 -2.77 0.85 11.88
CA VAL A 70 -2.89 0.96 13.35
C VAL A 70 -1.58 0.55 14.05
N GLN A 71 -0.95 -0.54 13.62
CA GLN A 71 0.34 -0.97 14.17
C GLN A 71 1.44 0.08 13.96
N SER A 72 1.53 0.64 12.75
CA SER A 72 2.50 1.69 12.43
C SER A 72 2.31 2.95 13.28
N ILE A 73 1.06 3.38 13.49
CA ILE A 73 0.73 4.53 14.33
C ILE A 73 1.03 4.25 15.80
N LYS A 74 0.60 3.10 16.34
CA LYS A 74 0.85 2.73 17.74
C LYS A 74 2.34 2.72 18.07
N LYS A 75 3.16 2.12 17.19
CA LYS A 75 4.62 2.14 17.33
C LYS A 75 5.18 3.56 17.43
N LYS A 76 4.55 4.55 16.81
CA LYS A 76 4.98 5.96 16.91
C LYS A 76 4.49 6.66 18.17
N LEU A 77 3.35 6.25 18.71
CA LEU A 77 2.84 6.79 19.97
C LEU A 77 3.56 6.23 21.20
N GLU A 78 3.99 4.97 21.15
CA GLU A 78 4.70 4.28 22.26
C GLU A 78 6.17 4.69 22.38
N ASN A 79 6.75 5.29 21.34
CA ASN A 79 8.15 5.74 21.31
C ASN A 79 8.32 7.24 21.61
N ASN A 80 7.25 7.90 22.10
CA ASN A 80 7.27 9.27 22.63
C ASN A 80 7.19 9.25 24.16
#